data_AF-A0AA95JMC9-F1
#
_entry.id   AF-A0AA95JMC9-F1
#
_cell.length_a   1.000
_cell.length_b   1.000
_cell.length_c   1.000
_cell.angle_alpha   90.00
_cell.angle_beta   90.00
_cell.angle_gamma   90.00
#
_symmetry.space_group_name_H-M   'P 1'
#
loop_
_entity.id
_entity.type
_entity.pdbx_description
1 polymer ?
#
loop_
_entity_poly.entity_id
_entity_poly.type
_entity_poly.pdbx_seq_one_letter_code
_entity_poly.pdbx_strand_id
1 'polypeptide(L)'
;MESIDQKIYNSQRVFVINDKIIDWNLEKRHGMQKYRKHHQYAFIEFNLYELENYKREINTSSLEDYTSYIDWKVDENLFPKELYDIHIEEIKNYANFITLYISALKGKSLNFVFEITFIGFDVIDSFRKNTYGRAFIEAFISCFDEESYNLGKLHKEQYHSLENIKYQMKHYKND
;
A
#
# COMPACT_ATOMS: atom_id res chain seq x y z
N MET A 1 -16.22 18.71 17.16
CA MET A 1 -15.87 17.83 16.03
C MET A 1 -14.41 18.13 15.71
N GLU A 2 -13.49 17.45 16.40
CA GLU A 2 -12.05 17.65 16.18
C GLU A 2 -11.70 17.03 14.83
N SER A 3 -11.50 17.85 13.80
CA SER A 3 -10.68 17.41 12.67
C SER A 3 -9.25 17.34 13.20
N ILE A 4 -8.87 16.19 13.77
CA ILE A 4 -7.45 15.89 13.96
C ILE A 4 -6.86 15.98 12.56
N ASP A 5 -5.94 16.92 12.34
CA ASP A 5 -5.10 16.98 11.14
C ASP A 5 -4.48 15.60 10.91
N GLN A 6 -5.11 14.78 10.08
CA GLN A 6 -4.61 13.47 9.71
C GLN A 6 -3.42 13.68 8.79
N LYS A 7 -2.25 13.87 9.42
CA LYS A 7 -1.00 14.13 8.72
C LYS A 7 -0.60 12.93 7.88
N ILE A 8 -0.77 13.05 6.56
CA ILE A 8 -0.23 12.10 5.59
C ILE A 8 1.25 12.41 5.40
N TYR A 9 2.11 11.54 5.93
CA TYR A 9 3.55 11.70 5.79
C TYR A 9 4.00 11.28 4.39
N ASN A 10 5.05 11.94 3.90
CA ASN A 10 5.62 11.72 2.56
C ASN A 10 4.65 12.05 1.41
N SER A 11 3.48 12.65 1.67
CA SER A 11 2.50 13.03 0.63
C SER A 11 3.12 13.86 -0.49
N GLN A 12 4.04 14.77 -0.16
CA GLN A 12 4.73 15.60 -1.14
C GLN A 12 5.59 14.81 -2.13
N ARG A 13 5.99 13.58 -1.79
CA ARG A 13 6.79 12.75 -2.71
C ARG A 13 5.99 12.30 -3.92
N VAL A 14 4.66 12.29 -3.83
CA VAL A 14 3.79 11.89 -4.94
C VAL A 14 3.90 12.85 -6.13
N PHE A 15 4.32 14.10 -5.92
CA PHE A 15 4.48 15.07 -7.01
C PHE A 15 5.39 14.59 -8.14
N VAL A 16 6.36 13.71 -7.84
CA VAL A 16 7.32 13.19 -8.84
C VAL A 16 6.66 12.31 -9.91
N ILE A 17 5.43 11.85 -9.69
CA ILE A 17 4.69 10.99 -10.63
C ILE A 17 3.44 11.67 -11.22
N ASN A 18 3.28 12.98 -11.07
CA ASN A 18 2.09 13.70 -11.52
C ASN A 18 1.78 13.51 -13.00
N ASP A 19 2.76 13.77 -13.86
CA ASP A 19 2.57 13.69 -15.31
C ASP A 19 2.12 12.28 -15.72
N LYS A 20 2.73 11.26 -15.10
CA LYS A 20 2.40 9.86 -15.33
C LYS A 20 0.98 9.53 -14.85
N ILE A 21 0.54 10.09 -13.71
CA ILE A 21 -0.85 9.95 -13.26
C ILE A 21 -1.78 10.63 -14.26
N ILE A 22 -1.49 11.84 -14.73
CA ILE A 22 -2.34 12.59 -15.66
C ILE A 22 -2.55 11.82 -16.97
N ASP A 23 -1.50 11.18 -17.50
CA ASP A 23 -1.55 10.42 -18.76
C ASP A 23 -2.11 9.00 -18.60
N TRP A 24 -2.18 8.47 -17.37
CA TRP A 24 -2.63 7.11 -17.11
C TRP A 24 -4.09 6.86 -17.53
N ASN A 25 -4.32 5.85 -18.35
CA ASN A 25 -5.65 5.44 -18.84
C ASN A 25 -6.49 4.65 -17.82
N LEU A 26 -6.10 4.64 -16.54
CA LEU A 26 -6.76 3.89 -15.45
C LEU A 26 -6.62 2.36 -15.55
N GLU A 27 -5.75 1.84 -16.43
CA GLU A 27 -5.41 0.41 -16.45
C GLU A 27 -4.80 -0.06 -15.12
N LYS A 28 -4.97 -1.33 -14.76
CA LYS A 28 -4.37 -1.92 -13.55
C LYS A 28 -2.88 -1.56 -13.43
N ARG A 29 -2.47 -1.05 -12.27
CA ARG A 29 -1.06 -0.81 -11.94
C ARG A 29 -0.63 -1.67 -10.76
N HIS A 30 0.64 -2.01 -10.73
CA HIS A 30 1.23 -2.82 -9.67
C HIS A 30 2.39 -2.06 -9.06
N GLY A 31 2.44 -2.02 -7.74
CA GLY A 31 3.46 -1.31 -6.99
C GLY A 31 3.96 -2.12 -5.81
N MET A 32 5.24 -2.00 -5.52
CA MET A 32 5.85 -2.57 -4.33
C MET A 32 7.03 -1.72 -3.86
N GLN A 33 7.09 -1.43 -2.56
CA GLN A 33 8.24 -0.72 -2.01
C GLN A 33 8.33 -0.82 -0.49
N LYS A 34 9.53 -0.57 0.04
CA LYS A 34 9.76 -0.36 1.47
C LYS A 34 9.77 1.10 1.86
N TYR A 35 9.41 1.36 3.11
CA TYR A 35 9.89 2.49 3.86
C TYR A 35 10.87 2.01 4.93
N ARG A 36 12.03 2.67 5.04
CA ARG A 36 13.00 2.42 6.11
C ARG A 36 13.53 3.72 6.68
N LYS A 37 13.45 3.90 8.00
CA LYS A 37 14.08 5.02 8.71
C LYS A 37 14.42 4.65 10.15
N HIS A 38 15.72 4.63 10.49
CA HIS A 38 16.21 4.22 11.81
C HIS A 38 15.58 2.88 12.25
N HIS A 39 14.58 2.96 13.13
CA HIS A 39 13.82 1.85 13.71
C HIS A 39 12.38 1.77 13.17
N GLN A 40 12.21 2.10 11.88
CA GLN A 40 10.94 2.02 11.18
C GLN A 40 11.15 1.23 9.92
N TYR A 41 10.39 0.17 9.77
CA TYR A 41 10.42 -0.68 8.59
C TYR A 41 9.03 -1.18 8.25
N ALA A 42 8.65 -0.99 6.99
CA ALA A 42 7.53 -1.68 6.38
C ALA A 42 7.84 -1.90 4.91
N PHE A 43 7.36 -3.01 4.36
CA PHE A 43 7.30 -3.28 2.94
C PHE A 43 5.84 -3.54 2.58
N ILE A 44 5.37 -2.97 1.49
CA ILE A 44 4.03 -3.26 0.97
C ILE A 44 4.07 -3.47 -0.54
N GLU A 45 3.20 -4.34 -1.01
CA GLU A 45 2.93 -4.60 -2.41
C GLU A 45 1.42 -4.67 -2.63
N PHE A 46 0.97 -4.03 -3.69
CA PHE A 46 -0.44 -4.01 -4.03
C PHE A 46 -0.68 -3.83 -5.53
N ASN A 47 -1.85 -4.28 -5.95
CA ASN A 47 -2.46 -3.89 -7.22
C ASN A 47 -3.40 -2.71 -7.00
N LEU A 48 -3.32 -1.72 -7.89
CA LEU A 48 -4.18 -0.56 -7.94
C LEU A 48 -5.14 -0.69 -9.13
N TYR A 49 -6.43 -0.70 -8.82
CA TYR A 49 -7.49 -0.75 -9.81
C TYR A 49 -8.39 0.45 -9.64
N GLU A 50 -8.84 1.02 -10.76
CA GLU A 50 -10.08 1.78 -10.74
C GLU A 50 -11.26 0.82 -10.45
N LEU A 51 -12.24 1.26 -9.67
CA LEU A 51 -13.28 0.41 -9.09
C LEU A 51 -14.09 -0.36 -10.15
N GLU A 52 -14.48 0.29 -11.25
CA GLU A 52 -15.21 -0.37 -12.33
C GLU A 52 -14.34 -1.39 -13.08
N ASN A 53 -13.04 -1.13 -13.20
CA ASN A 53 -12.08 -2.10 -13.71
C ASN A 53 -11.99 -3.34 -12.80
N TYR A 54 -11.94 -3.14 -11.49
CA TYR A 54 -11.87 -4.23 -10.52
C TYR A 54 -13.13 -5.10 -10.53
N LYS A 55 -14.33 -4.49 -10.49
CA LYS A 55 -15.61 -5.20 -10.56
C LYS A 55 -15.71 -6.12 -11.78
N ARG A 56 -15.21 -5.66 -12.93
CA ARG A 56 -15.13 -6.46 -14.16
C ARG A 56 -14.17 -7.64 -14.01
N GLU A 57 -13.04 -7.44 -13.35
CA GLU A 57 -12.03 -8.50 -13.11
C GLU A 57 -12.56 -9.62 -12.23
N ILE A 58 -13.28 -9.29 -11.15
CA ILE A 58 -13.84 -10.28 -10.22
C ILE A 58 -15.29 -10.69 -10.55
N ASN A 59 -15.83 -10.20 -11.67
CA ASN A 59 -17.19 -10.47 -12.14
C ASN A 59 -18.28 -10.29 -11.06
N THR A 60 -18.21 -9.20 -10.30
CA THR A 60 -19.23 -8.84 -9.31
C THR A 60 -19.62 -7.37 -9.40
N SER A 61 -20.91 -7.08 -9.22
CA SER A 61 -21.47 -5.73 -9.10
C SER A 61 -21.81 -5.36 -7.66
N SER A 62 -21.46 -6.19 -6.68
CA SER A 62 -21.89 -6.04 -5.29
C SER A 62 -21.07 -5.05 -4.46
N LEU A 63 -19.99 -4.50 -5.02
CA LEU A 63 -19.14 -3.53 -4.34
C LEU A 63 -19.74 -2.13 -4.45
N GLU A 64 -19.83 -1.41 -3.34
CA GLU A 64 -20.39 -0.07 -3.31
C GLU A 64 -19.59 0.91 -4.15
N ASP A 65 -20.26 1.59 -5.08
CA ASP A 65 -19.67 2.48 -6.10
C ASP A 65 -19.00 3.74 -5.53
N TYR A 66 -19.22 4.02 -4.25
CA TYR A 66 -18.98 5.34 -3.65
C TYR A 66 -17.71 5.41 -2.80
N THR A 67 -17.02 4.28 -2.55
CA THR A 67 -15.85 4.29 -1.67
C THR A 67 -14.69 3.50 -2.24
N SER A 68 -13.50 4.08 -2.09
CA SER A 68 -12.25 3.33 -2.27
C SER A 68 -12.01 2.46 -1.06
N TYR A 69 -11.51 1.25 -1.25
CA TYR A 69 -11.31 0.32 -0.15
C TYR A 69 -10.04 -0.52 -0.31
N ILE A 70 -9.62 -1.08 0.82
CA ILE A 70 -8.48 -1.99 0.93
C ILE A 70 -9.00 -3.41 0.76
N ASP A 71 -8.57 -4.11 -0.29
CA ASP A 71 -8.80 -5.55 -0.41
C ASP A 71 -7.59 -6.29 0.14
N TRP A 72 -7.72 -6.82 1.36
CA TRP A 72 -6.61 -7.45 2.05
C TRP A 72 -6.49 -8.93 1.65
N LYS A 73 -5.44 -9.28 0.90
CA LYS A 73 -5.14 -10.65 0.44
C LYS A 73 -3.91 -11.26 1.11
N VAL A 74 -3.29 -10.55 2.07
CA VAL A 74 -2.09 -11.06 2.76
C VAL A 74 -2.47 -12.25 3.65
N ASP A 75 -1.72 -13.34 3.54
CA ASP A 75 -1.89 -14.53 4.37
C ASP A 75 -1.62 -14.21 5.86
N GLU A 76 -2.62 -14.44 6.71
CA GLU A 76 -2.56 -14.23 8.16
C GLU A 76 -1.48 -15.11 8.85
N ASN A 77 -1.00 -16.17 8.20
CA ASN A 77 0.09 -16.99 8.70
C ASN A 77 1.48 -16.40 8.41
N LEU A 78 1.56 -15.43 7.50
CA LEU A 78 2.79 -14.80 7.05
C LEU A 78 2.92 -13.36 7.56
N PHE A 79 1.86 -12.82 8.16
CA PHE A 79 1.84 -11.49 8.75
C PHE A 79 1.17 -11.50 10.13
N PRO A 80 1.82 -10.97 11.18
CA PRO A 80 1.23 -10.87 12.50
C PRO A 80 -0.10 -10.11 12.50
N LYS A 81 -1.14 -10.73 13.06
CA LYS A 81 -2.47 -10.12 13.16
C LYS A 81 -2.46 -8.82 13.96
N GLU A 82 -1.59 -8.73 14.97
CA GLU A 82 -1.44 -7.52 15.78
C GLU A 82 -0.98 -6.33 14.94
N LEU A 83 -0.09 -6.55 13.96
CA LEU A 83 0.33 -5.49 13.05
C LEU A 83 -0.82 -5.08 12.11
N TYR A 84 -1.67 -6.01 11.69
CA TYR A 84 -2.87 -5.68 10.91
C TYR A 84 -3.80 -4.76 11.70
N ASP A 85 -4.15 -5.16 12.92
CA ASP A 85 -5.08 -4.41 13.77
C ASP A 85 -4.55 -3.00 14.08
N ILE A 86 -3.22 -2.84 14.20
CA ILE A 86 -2.57 -1.54 14.44
C ILE A 86 -2.59 -0.65 13.19
N HIS A 87 -2.33 -1.21 12.00
CA HIS A 87 -2.00 -0.42 10.82
C HIS A 87 -3.10 -0.32 9.76
N ILE A 88 -4.18 -1.09 9.84
CA ILE A 88 -5.22 -1.07 8.80
C ILE A 88 -5.87 0.32 8.65
N GLU A 89 -6.16 1.01 9.76
CA GLU A 89 -6.72 2.36 9.74
C GLU A 89 -5.73 3.38 9.18
N GLU A 90 -4.43 3.19 9.47
CA GLU A 90 -3.37 3.98 8.87
C GLU A 90 -3.35 3.80 7.35
N ILE A 91 -3.36 2.56 6.85
CA ILE A 91 -3.36 2.26 5.42
C ILE A 91 -4.61 2.85 4.73
N LYS A 92 -5.79 2.72 5.33
CA LYS A 92 -7.04 3.32 4.81
C LYS A 92 -6.94 4.83 4.66
N ASN A 93 -6.38 5.55 5.63
CA ASN A 93 -6.22 7.01 5.55
C ASN A 93 -5.32 7.40 4.37
N TYR A 94 -4.24 6.65 4.12
CA TYR A 94 -3.33 6.90 3.01
C TYR A 94 -3.96 6.53 1.65
N ALA A 95 -4.73 5.46 1.58
CA ALA A 95 -5.50 5.10 0.40
C ALA A 95 -6.56 6.15 0.05
N ASN A 96 -7.25 6.70 1.06
CA ASN A 96 -8.18 7.81 0.86
C ASN A 96 -7.46 9.07 0.32
N PHE A 97 -6.30 9.42 0.89
CA PHE A 97 -5.48 10.50 0.36
C PHE A 97 -5.10 10.29 -1.11
N ILE A 98 -4.59 9.10 -1.46
CA ILE A 98 -4.20 8.78 -2.85
C ILE A 98 -5.40 8.86 -3.79
N THR A 99 -6.56 8.34 -3.37
CA THR A 99 -7.81 8.41 -4.14
C THR A 99 -8.20 9.85 -4.46
N LEU A 100 -8.24 10.71 -3.45
CA LEU A 100 -8.55 12.13 -3.61
C LEU A 100 -7.52 12.82 -4.48
N TYR A 101 -6.24 12.47 -4.30
CA TYR A 101 -5.14 13.03 -5.07
C TYR A 101 -5.24 12.70 -6.56
N ILE A 102 -5.44 11.42 -6.91
CA ILE A 102 -5.63 11.00 -8.31
C ILE A 102 -6.88 11.63 -8.90
N SER A 103 -7.99 11.64 -8.13
CA SER A 103 -9.24 12.27 -8.58
C SER A 103 -9.06 13.75 -8.92
N ALA A 104 -8.31 14.48 -8.09
CA ALA A 104 -7.98 15.88 -8.32
C ALA A 104 -7.13 16.07 -9.59
N LEU A 105 -6.09 15.27 -9.78
CA LEU A 105 -5.26 15.33 -10.99
C LEU A 105 -6.03 14.95 -12.26
N LYS A 106 -6.97 14.01 -12.16
CA LYS A 106 -7.82 13.58 -13.27
C LYS A 106 -9.00 14.51 -13.56
N GLY A 107 -9.30 15.44 -12.66
CA GLY A 107 -10.45 16.34 -12.78
C GLY A 107 -11.82 15.64 -12.70
N LYS A 108 -11.88 14.42 -12.13
CA LYS A 108 -13.12 13.67 -11.93
C LYS A 108 -13.05 12.79 -10.69
N SER A 109 -14.19 12.55 -10.06
CA SER A 109 -14.29 11.63 -8.93
C SER A 109 -14.01 10.21 -9.41
N LEU A 110 -13.05 9.54 -8.77
CA LEU A 110 -12.68 8.16 -9.03
C LEU A 110 -12.62 7.41 -7.71
N ASN A 111 -12.98 6.13 -7.75
CA ASN A 111 -12.78 5.21 -6.65
C ASN A 111 -11.81 4.12 -7.07
N PHE A 112 -11.02 3.65 -6.11
CA PHE A 112 -9.96 2.68 -6.34
C PHE A 112 -10.05 1.52 -5.36
N VAL A 113 -9.62 0.36 -5.84
CA VAL A 113 -9.35 -0.80 -5.02
C VAL A 113 -7.84 -0.92 -4.88
N PHE A 114 -7.38 -0.96 -3.63
CA PHE A 114 -6.00 -1.25 -3.28
C PHE A 114 -5.94 -2.68 -2.77
N GLU A 115 -5.63 -3.61 -3.67
CA GLU A 115 -5.51 -5.03 -3.35
C GLU A 115 -4.12 -5.31 -2.80
N ILE A 116 -4.03 -5.44 -1.47
CA ILE A 116 -2.76 -5.66 -0.77
C ILE A 116 -2.43 -7.14 -0.82
N THR A 117 -1.43 -7.49 -1.63
CA THR A 117 -1.05 -8.88 -1.91
C THR A 117 0.12 -9.36 -1.07
N PHE A 118 0.95 -8.43 -0.58
CA PHE A 118 2.05 -8.78 0.30
C PHE A 118 2.44 -7.63 1.23
N ILE A 119 2.83 -8.01 2.45
CA ILE A 119 3.44 -7.11 3.43
C ILE A 119 4.67 -7.79 4.02
N GLY A 120 5.76 -7.02 4.09
CA GLY A 120 6.95 -7.39 4.83
C GLY A 120 7.11 -6.56 6.09
N PHE A 121 7.53 -7.21 7.16
CA PHE A 121 7.75 -6.59 8.46
C PHE A 121 9.17 -6.88 8.99
N ASP A 122 9.53 -6.16 10.04
CA ASP A 122 10.68 -6.42 10.91
C ASP A 122 10.15 -6.27 12.33
N VAL A 123 10.38 -7.28 13.17
CA VAL A 123 9.67 -7.49 14.44
C VAL A 123 9.70 -6.27 15.36
N ILE A 124 10.79 -5.50 15.39
CA ILE A 124 10.89 -4.34 16.29
C ILE A 124 10.45 -3.05 15.57
N ASP A 125 10.79 -2.95 14.29
CA ASP A 125 10.71 -1.71 13.54
C ASP A 125 9.33 -1.48 12.90
N SER A 126 8.48 -2.51 12.83
CA SER A 126 7.17 -2.44 12.16
C SER A 126 6.03 -1.93 13.02
N PHE A 127 6.11 -1.98 14.35
CA PHE A 127 5.01 -1.56 15.25
C PHE A 127 4.85 -0.03 15.39
N ARG A 128 5.74 0.76 14.79
CA ARG A 128 5.70 2.22 14.91
C ARG A 128 4.62 2.80 13.99
N LYS A 129 3.82 3.74 14.51
CA LYS A 129 2.81 4.48 13.74
C LYS A 129 3.42 5.17 12.51
N ASN A 130 2.62 5.30 11.45
CA ASN A 130 2.98 5.93 10.17
C ASN A 130 4.04 5.18 9.36
N THR A 131 4.40 3.95 9.75
CA THR A 131 5.41 3.17 9.03
C THR A 131 4.82 2.55 7.77
N TYR A 132 3.63 1.97 7.88
CA TYR A 132 2.95 1.30 6.77
C TYR A 132 2.34 2.28 5.77
N GLY A 133 1.77 3.38 6.23
CA GLY A 133 1.28 4.47 5.38
C GLY A 133 2.40 5.11 4.58
N ARG A 134 3.60 5.28 5.17
CA ARG A 134 4.75 5.75 4.39
C ARG A 134 5.18 4.72 3.35
N ALA A 135 5.28 3.43 3.69
CA ALA A 135 5.53 2.38 2.70
C ALA A 135 4.45 2.37 1.61
N PHE A 136 3.19 2.66 1.96
CA PHE A 136 2.08 2.80 1.03
C PHE A 136 2.31 3.91 0.00
N ILE A 137 2.79 5.08 0.41
CA ILE A 137 3.18 6.16 -0.51
C ILE A 137 4.31 5.71 -1.44
N GLU A 138 5.33 5.04 -0.89
CA GLU A 138 6.46 4.58 -1.70
C GLU A 138 6.02 3.54 -2.74
N ALA A 139 5.16 2.60 -2.35
CA ALA A 139 4.60 1.60 -3.26
C ALA A 139 3.68 2.25 -4.30
N PHE A 140 2.89 3.26 -3.92
CA PHE A 140 2.10 4.04 -4.87
C PHE A 140 2.98 4.77 -5.89
N ILE A 141 4.09 5.37 -5.46
CA ILE A 141 5.07 5.97 -6.38
C ILE A 141 5.60 4.91 -7.36
N SER A 142 5.92 3.72 -6.86
CA SER A 142 6.43 2.63 -7.70
C SER A 142 5.43 2.12 -8.75
N CYS A 143 4.12 2.33 -8.58
CA CYS A 143 3.12 2.02 -9.62
C CYS A 143 3.37 2.78 -10.92
N PHE A 144 4.03 3.94 -10.84
CA PHE A 144 4.30 4.83 -11.97
C PHE A 144 5.79 5.03 -12.21
N ASP A 145 6.65 4.52 -11.34
CA ASP A 145 8.09 4.72 -11.43
C ASP A 145 8.84 3.39 -11.50
N GLU A 146 9.35 3.08 -12.69
CA GLU A 146 9.98 1.80 -13.00
C GLU A 146 11.27 1.57 -12.19
N GLU A 147 12.06 2.62 -11.95
CA GLU A 147 13.26 2.52 -11.12
C GLU A 147 12.87 2.16 -9.67
N SER A 148 11.92 2.89 -9.08
CA SER A 148 11.37 2.58 -7.77
C SER A 148 10.79 1.16 -7.73
N TYR A 149 10.02 0.75 -8.73
CA TYR A 149 9.46 -0.60 -8.83
C TYR A 149 10.55 -1.67 -8.80
N ASN A 150 11.59 -1.52 -9.63
CA ASN A 150 12.69 -2.47 -9.72
C ASN A 150 13.48 -2.57 -8.41
N LEU A 151 13.67 -1.45 -7.70
CA LEU A 151 14.27 -1.45 -6.36
C LEU A 151 13.42 -2.20 -5.34
N GLY A 152 12.09 -2.01 -5.38
CA GLY A 152 11.15 -2.73 -4.52
C GLY A 152 11.18 -4.24 -4.79
N LYS A 153 11.18 -4.63 -6.07
CA LYS A 153 11.29 -6.03 -6.50
C LYS A 153 12.57 -6.69 -6.04
N LEU A 154 13.72 -6.06 -6.29
CA LEU A 154 15.02 -6.56 -5.85
C LEU A 154 15.06 -6.74 -4.33
N HIS A 155 14.51 -5.78 -3.57
CA HIS A 155 14.43 -5.88 -2.12
C HIS A 155 13.55 -7.05 -1.67
N LYS A 156 12.39 -7.26 -2.30
CA LYS A 156 11.52 -8.40 -2.00
C LYS A 156 12.24 -9.73 -2.23
N GLU A 157 12.92 -9.87 -3.36
CA GLU A 157 13.66 -11.08 -3.71
C GLU A 157 14.79 -11.38 -2.70
N GLN A 158 15.49 -10.35 -2.20
CA GLN A 158 16.59 -10.51 -1.26
C GLN A 158 16.14 -10.80 0.18
N TYR A 159 15.10 -10.10 0.67
CA TYR A 159 14.78 -10.07 2.10
C TYR A 159 13.46 -10.77 2.44
N HIS A 160 12.59 -10.97 1.46
CA HIS A 160 11.24 -11.53 1.64
C HIS A 160 11.03 -12.82 0.85
N SER A 161 12.09 -13.63 0.74
CA SER A 161 11.93 -15.02 0.31
C SER A 161 11.03 -15.78 1.29
N LEU A 162 10.34 -16.83 0.83
CA LEU A 162 9.46 -17.65 1.67
C LEU A 162 10.20 -18.21 2.91
N GLU A 163 11.48 -18.54 2.76
CA GLU A 163 12.34 -19.02 3.85
C GLU A 163 12.58 -17.93 4.90
N ASN A 164 12.89 -16.71 4.46
CA ASN A 164 13.10 -15.58 5.36
C ASN A 164 11.82 -15.19 6.11
N ILE A 165 10.66 -15.21 5.43
CA ILE A 165 9.37 -14.92 6.06
C ILE A 165 9.06 -15.98 7.13
N LYS A 166 9.24 -17.26 6.82
CA LYS A 166 9.05 -18.36 7.79
C LYS A 166 10.01 -18.23 8.98
N TYR A 167 11.26 -17.83 8.74
CA TYR A 167 12.23 -17.59 9.78
C TYR A 167 11.79 -16.45 10.72
N GLN A 168 11.37 -15.30 10.17
CA GLN A 168 10.88 -14.17 10.95
C GLN A 168 9.65 -14.54 11.79
N MET A 169 8.67 -15.23 11.19
CA MET A 169 7.46 -15.68 11.90
C MET A 169 7.75 -16.68 13.02
N LYS A 170 8.76 -17.55 12.86
CA LYS A 170 9.17 -18.48 13.93
C LYS A 170 9.75 -17.76 15.13
N HIS A 171 10.48 -16.66 14.93
CA HIS A 171 11.06 -15.88 16.02
C HIS A 171 10.02 -14.98 16.67
N TYR A 172 9.08 -14.43 15.89
CA TYR A 172 7.94 -13.68 16.42
C TYR A 172 7.06 -14.49 17.38
N LYS A 173 6.78 -15.78 17.09
CA LYS A 173 5.91 -16.62 17.92
C LYS A 173 6.55 -17.13 19.22
N ASN A 174 7.86 -16.93 19.41
CA ASN A 174 8.61 -17.45 20.56
C ASN A 174 9.04 -16.36 21.56
N ASP A 175 8.69 -15.11 21.31
CA ASP A 175 8.84 -13.96 22.20
C ASP A 175 7.47 -13.50 22.73
#